data_AF-A0A8J7IHJ4-F1
#
_entry.id   AF-A0A8J7IHJ4-F1
#
_cell.length_a   1.000
_cell.length_b   1.000
_cell.length_c   1.000
_cell.angle_alpha   90.00
_cell.angle_beta   90.00
_cell.angle_gamma   90.00
#
_symmetry.space_group_name_H-M   'P 1'
#
loop_
_entity.id
_entity.type
_entity.pdbx_description
1 polymer ?
#
loop_
_entity_poly.entity_id
_entity_poly.type
_entity_poly.pdbx_seq_one_letter_code
_entity_poly.pdbx_strand_id
1 'polypeptide(L)'
;MKGFGEYFFYVFFILIVINAKHFYAQSSNKSIKQGNLLVGATLNYEELNTIKEELFLKDFKYLTPANAAKQSAIHPEPGKWNWKKINEFIDFANKNNLIVRMHSPVSPQASKWAKADNRTAEELTKNMEAYMLAISKRFNVEKCIKYMDVVNETILANGDWFGPKEGVDQWENPWLKMGFDENGYPLYILKAFALATRYAPNIKLVYNQNAGMEDTLWDKVKETIFYLRSKGYRVDGIGWQGHIQLGAKKQDFIDNMDITIQKMANLIDWAHANDLAFHVTELDYLVKDKFKKELKTERENQKKLYDKIVDLLIEKSKQGEVSLNLWDLGVRHKKGTGDFQSIYNKKFQPTASYFSIQRALKASNP
;
A
#
# COMPACT_ATOMS: atom_id res chain seq x y z
N MET A 1 31.26 65.98 -36.42
CA MET A 1 30.34 66.66 -37.36
C MET A 1 29.11 65.77 -37.48
N LYS A 2 28.00 66.07 -36.78
CA LYS A 2 26.78 66.79 -37.27
C LYS A 2 26.15 66.07 -38.48
N GLY A 3 24.87 65.67 -38.54
CA GLY A 3 23.67 65.86 -37.70
C GLY A 3 22.75 64.63 -37.81
N PHE A 4 21.79 64.32 -36.93
CA PHE A 4 20.61 65.04 -36.40
C PHE A 4 19.47 65.28 -37.40
N GLY A 5 18.33 64.64 -37.10
CA GLY A 5 16.95 65.04 -37.43
C GLY A 5 16.09 63.90 -37.99
N GLU A 6 14.83 63.64 -37.62
CA GLU A 6 13.86 64.17 -36.64
C GLU A 6 12.68 63.14 -36.57
N TYR A 7 12.24 62.71 -35.38
CA TYR A 7 10.97 63.01 -34.66
C TYR A 7 9.64 62.45 -35.19
N PHE A 8 8.93 61.72 -34.30
CA PHE A 8 7.48 61.78 -33.96
C PHE A 8 7.27 60.87 -32.71
N PHE A 9 7.17 61.30 -31.43
CA PHE A 9 6.03 61.89 -30.67
C PHE A 9 4.71 61.09 -30.83
N TYR A 10 3.99 60.52 -29.84
CA TYR A 10 3.55 60.90 -28.46
C TYR A 10 3.24 59.59 -27.65
N VAL A 11 3.65 59.42 -26.38
CA VAL A 11 2.95 59.71 -25.09
C VAL A 11 1.67 58.91 -24.80
N PHE A 12 1.64 58.32 -23.58
CA PHE A 12 0.54 57.84 -22.70
C PHE A 12 0.82 56.39 -22.26
N PHE A 13 0.89 55.98 -20.98
CA PHE A 13 0.28 56.45 -19.73
C PHE A 13 1.16 56.02 -18.53
N ILE A 14 1.40 56.94 -17.58
CA ILE A 14 1.82 56.67 -16.19
C ILE A 14 0.55 56.36 -15.38
N LEU A 15 0.58 55.33 -14.52
CA LEU A 15 -0.26 55.01 -13.34
C LEU A 15 -0.30 53.47 -13.26
N ILE A 16 0.12 52.73 -12.23
CA ILE A 16 -0.04 52.88 -10.77
C ILE A 16 1.07 52.04 -10.12
N VAL A 17 1.93 52.66 -9.29
CA VAL A 17 2.74 51.95 -8.29
C VAL A 17 1.98 52.06 -6.97
N ILE A 18 1.22 51.03 -6.61
CA ILE A 18 0.59 50.89 -5.29
C ILE A 18 0.85 49.48 -4.75
N ASN A 19 1.63 49.43 -3.67
CA ASN A 19 1.65 48.43 -2.61
C ASN A 19 1.45 46.95 -2.97
N ALA A 20 2.55 46.24 -3.23
CA ALA A 20 2.66 44.81 -2.97
C ALA A 20 3.36 44.57 -1.62
N LYS A 21 2.75 45.04 -0.53
CA LYS A 21 2.99 44.51 0.82
C LYS A 21 1.65 44.00 1.34
N HIS A 22 1.65 42.71 1.70
CA HIS A 22 0.56 41.90 2.28
C HIS A 22 -0.38 41.23 1.27
N PHE A 23 -0.08 39.99 0.90
CA PHE A 23 -0.81 38.81 1.36
C PHE A 23 -0.09 37.54 0.87
N TYR A 24 0.97 37.15 1.57
CA TYR A 24 1.21 35.72 1.78
C TYR A 24 0.92 35.50 3.25
N ALA A 25 -0.34 35.21 3.55
CA ALA A 25 -0.67 34.50 4.76
C ALA A 25 0.07 33.17 4.66
N GLN A 26 1.19 33.11 5.36
CA GLN A 26 1.91 31.89 5.66
C GLN A 26 0.91 31.04 6.42
N SER A 27 0.19 30.15 5.72
CA SER A 27 -0.45 29.05 6.40
C SER A 27 0.71 28.29 7.02
N SER A 28 0.80 28.37 8.35
CA SER A 28 1.61 27.46 9.12
C SER A 28 0.99 26.08 8.95
N ASN A 29 1.22 25.45 7.81
CA ASN A 29 1.28 24.01 7.76
C ASN A 29 2.42 23.66 8.69
N LYS A 30 2.08 23.38 9.95
CA LYS A 30 2.89 22.51 10.79
C LYS A 30 3.10 21.27 9.93
N SER A 31 4.22 21.21 9.21
CA SER A 31 4.72 19.96 8.67
C SER A 31 4.93 19.12 9.91
N ILE A 32 3.98 18.21 10.18
CA ILE A 32 4.15 17.20 11.21
C ILE A 32 5.46 16.54 10.83
N LYS A 33 6.50 16.71 11.65
CA LYS A 33 7.76 16.01 11.47
C LYS A 33 7.44 14.56 11.79
N GLN A 34 6.99 13.86 10.76
CA GLN A 34 6.42 12.54 10.91
C GLN A 34 7.51 11.61 11.44
N GLY A 35 7.21 10.92 12.54
CA GLY A 35 8.07 9.84 12.99
C GLY A 35 8.20 8.81 11.87
N ASN A 36 9.32 8.08 11.87
CA ASN A 36 9.57 7.01 10.92
C ASN A 36 8.61 5.81 11.08
N LEU A 37 7.69 5.83 12.06
CA LEU A 37 6.64 4.82 12.23
C LEU A 37 5.29 5.41 11.82
N LEU A 38 4.63 4.79 10.84
CA LEU A 38 3.22 5.05 10.51
C LEU A 38 2.33 3.94 11.05
N VAL A 39 1.19 4.31 11.64
CA VAL A 39 0.21 3.34 12.14
C VAL A 39 -1.15 3.66 11.56
N GLY A 40 -1.77 2.66 10.93
CA GLY A 40 -2.99 2.81 10.14
C GLY A 40 -3.91 1.62 10.20
N ALA A 41 -5.02 1.76 9.49
CA ALA A 41 -5.98 0.69 9.27
C ALA A 41 -6.67 0.83 7.91
N THR A 42 -7.27 -0.26 7.48
CA THR A 42 -8.01 -0.38 6.24
C THR A 42 -9.50 -0.15 6.47
N LEU A 43 -10.15 0.53 5.51
CA LEU A 43 -11.60 0.65 5.42
C LEU A 43 -12.09 0.14 4.06
N ASN A 44 -13.21 -0.59 4.07
CA ASN A 44 -14.03 -0.82 2.90
C ASN A 44 -14.92 0.40 2.63
N TYR A 45 -15.35 0.56 1.37
CA TYR A 45 -16.15 1.72 0.97
C TYR A 45 -17.47 1.81 1.76
N GLU A 46 -18.07 0.66 2.02
CA GLU A 46 -19.32 0.47 2.75
C GLU A 46 -19.17 0.71 4.27
N GLU A 47 -17.95 0.96 4.75
CA GLU A 47 -17.64 1.26 6.14
C GLU A 47 -17.47 2.77 6.38
N LEU A 48 -17.50 3.58 5.32
CA LEU A 48 -17.63 5.04 5.44
C LEU A 48 -18.99 5.41 6.01
N ASN A 49 -19.03 6.45 6.84
CA ASN A 49 -20.19 6.92 7.62
C ASN A 49 -20.77 5.85 8.56
N THR A 50 -19.92 4.95 9.07
CA THR A 50 -20.30 3.94 10.06
C THR A 50 -19.46 4.06 11.33
N ILE A 51 -19.78 3.26 12.35
CA ILE A 51 -18.94 3.17 13.55
C ILE A 51 -17.49 2.77 13.27
N LYS A 52 -17.22 2.05 12.16
CA LYS A 52 -15.83 1.75 11.77
C LYS A 52 -15.09 3.00 11.31
N GLU A 53 -15.75 3.94 10.63
CA GLU A 53 -15.16 5.24 10.29
C GLU A 53 -14.87 6.05 11.56
N GLU A 54 -15.81 6.11 12.51
CA GLU A 54 -15.62 6.83 13.76
C GLU A 54 -14.43 6.28 14.56
N LEU A 55 -14.35 4.95 14.70
CA LEU A 55 -13.23 4.28 15.36
C LEU A 55 -11.92 4.45 14.59
N PHE A 56 -11.96 4.45 13.26
CA PHE A 56 -10.80 4.76 12.43
C PHE A 56 -10.28 6.16 12.75
N LEU A 57 -11.14 7.18 12.65
CA LEU A 57 -10.77 8.58 12.79
C LEU A 57 -10.33 8.95 14.21
N LYS A 58 -10.81 8.20 15.21
CA LYS A 58 -10.39 8.33 16.60
C LYS A 58 -8.89 8.06 16.75
N ASP A 59 -8.37 7.01 16.11
CA ASP A 59 -7.05 6.47 16.43
C ASP A 59 -6.03 6.64 15.29
N PHE A 60 -6.45 6.64 14.02
CA PHE A 60 -5.54 6.50 12.87
C PHE A 60 -5.48 7.73 11.97
N LYS A 61 -4.29 7.95 11.38
CA LYS A 61 -4.03 8.97 10.33
C LYS A 61 -3.43 8.39 9.05
N TYR A 62 -3.38 7.06 8.96
CA TYR A 62 -2.89 6.32 7.80
C TYR A 62 -3.97 5.34 7.34
N LEU A 63 -4.42 5.50 6.10
CA LEU A 63 -5.57 4.81 5.52
C LEU A 63 -5.13 3.96 4.31
N THR A 64 -5.69 2.75 4.23
CA THR A 64 -5.67 1.96 3.00
C THR A 64 -7.12 1.68 2.55
N PRO A 65 -7.55 2.12 1.36
CA PRO A 65 -8.84 1.71 0.79
C PRO A 65 -8.81 0.23 0.38
N ALA A 66 -9.57 -0.63 1.07
CA ALA A 66 -9.43 -2.09 0.99
C ALA A 66 -9.54 -2.65 -0.44
N ASN A 67 -10.56 -2.20 -1.17
CA ASN A 67 -10.92 -2.71 -2.48
C ASN A 67 -11.13 -1.62 -3.53
N ALA A 68 -11.35 -0.37 -3.11
CA ALA A 68 -11.70 0.73 -4.02
C ALA A 68 -10.57 1.08 -5.00
N ALA A 69 -9.31 0.77 -4.66
CA ALA A 69 -8.14 1.01 -5.51
C ALA A 69 -7.71 -0.22 -6.35
N LYS A 70 -8.39 -1.36 -6.22
CA LYS A 70 -8.09 -2.56 -7.01
C LYS A 70 -8.57 -2.40 -8.45
N GLN A 71 -7.91 -3.06 -9.39
CA GLN A 71 -8.27 -2.98 -10.81
C GLN A 71 -9.72 -3.39 -11.07
N SER A 72 -10.22 -4.43 -10.39
CA SER A 72 -11.63 -4.84 -10.51
C SER A 72 -12.65 -3.78 -10.09
N ALA A 73 -12.26 -2.83 -9.23
CA ALA A 73 -13.10 -1.70 -8.86
C ALA A 73 -12.93 -0.51 -9.82
N ILE A 74 -11.69 -0.16 -10.17
CA ILE A 74 -11.36 1.02 -10.99
C ILE A 74 -11.61 0.77 -12.49
N HIS A 75 -11.31 -0.43 -12.97
CA HIS A 75 -11.39 -0.82 -14.38
C HIS A 75 -12.19 -2.13 -14.53
N PRO A 76 -13.50 -2.10 -14.20
CA PRO A 76 -14.32 -3.31 -14.08
C PRO A 76 -14.59 -4.02 -15.41
N GLU A 77 -14.49 -3.31 -16.53
CA GLU A 77 -14.70 -3.81 -17.89
C GLU A 77 -13.75 -3.12 -18.88
N PRO A 78 -13.44 -3.73 -20.04
CA PRO A 78 -12.64 -3.09 -21.08
C PRO A 78 -13.21 -1.72 -21.48
N GLY A 79 -12.34 -0.71 -21.54
CA GLY A 79 -12.71 0.68 -21.86
C GLY A 79 -13.55 1.44 -20.81
N LYS A 80 -14.02 0.79 -19.73
CA LYS A 80 -14.81 1.45 -18.69
C LYS A 80 -14.02 1.70 -17.42
N TRP A 81 -14.13 2.93 -16.91
CA TRP A 81 -13.46 3.35 -15.67
C TRP A 81 -14.49 3.76 -14.63
N ASN A 82 -14.28 3.32 -13.39
CA ASN A 82 -15.10 3.69 -12.25
C ASN A 82 -14.23 4.30 -11.15
N TRP A 83 -14.16 5.63 -11.15
CA TRP A 83 -13.38 6.39 -10.18
C TRP A 83 -14.17 6.78 -8.92
N LYS A 84 -15.48 6.50 -8.88
CA LYS A 84 -16.37 7.05 -7.86
C LYS A 84 -15.90 6.71 -6.44
N LYS A 85 -15.79 5.40 -6.14
CA LYS A 85 -15.42 4.93 -4.80
C LYS A 85 -14.05 5.45 -4.35
N ILE A 86 -13.07 5.46 -5.26
CA ILE A 86 -11.72 5.89 -4.91
C ILE A 86 -11.62 7.40 -4.76
N ASN A 87 -12.33 8.19 -5.57
CA ASN A 87 -12.39 9.64 -5.40
C ASN A 87 -13.03 10.00 -4.05
N GLU A 88 -14.12 9.33 -3.65
CA GLU A 88 -14.75 9.57 -2.34
C GLU A 88 -13.82 9.21 -1.17
N PHE A 89 -12.96 8.18 -1.31
CA PHE A 89 -11.90 7.90 -0.34
C PHE A 89 -10.81 8.98 -0.32
N ILE A 90 -10.43 9.53 -1.47
CA ILE A 90 -9.48 10.64 -1.57
C ILE A 90 -10.06 11.89 -0.91
N ASP A 91 -11.34 12.20 -1.15
CA ASP A 91 -12.05 13.31 -0.51
C ASP A 91 -12.15 13.11 1.01
N PHE A 92 -12.49 11.90 1.45
CA PHE A 92 -12.49 11.52 2.87
C PHE A 92 -11.10 11.72 3.51
N ALA A 93 -10.04 11.29 2.82
CA ALA A 93 -8.66 11.45 3.28
C ALA A 93 -8.25 12.91 3.36
N ASN A 94 -8.55 13.70 2.34
CA ASN A 94 -8.26 15.14 2.31
C ASN A 94 -9.01 15.88 3.43
N LYS A 95 -10.31 15.60 3.61
CA LYS A 95 -11.15 16.19 4.68
C LYS A 95 -10.60 15.92 6.08
N ASN A 96 -10.06 14.72 6.30
CA ASN A 96 -9.61 14.27 7.61
C ASN A 96 -8.08 14.33 7.83
N ASN A 97 -7.35 14.94 6.89
CA ASN A 97 -5.88 15.05 6.87
C ASN A 97 -5.19 13.69 7.02
N LEU A 98 -5.61 12.70 6.24
CA LEU A 98 -5.07 11.34 6.26
C LEU A 98 -3.96 11.16 5.23
N ILE A 99 -3.02 10.29 5.54
CA ILE A 99 -2.08 9.69 4.59
C ILE A 99 -2.73 8.46 3.99
N VAL A 100 -2.57 8.26 2.68
CA VAL A 100 -3.17 7.14 1.95
C VAL A 100 -2.10 6.27 1.32
N ARG A 101 -2.26 4.95 1.50
CA ARG A 101 -1.64 3.90 0.69
C ARG A 101 -2.66 3.36 -0.31
N MET A 102 -2.28 3.34 -1.59
CA MET A 102 -3.09 2.73 -2.65
C MET A 102 -2.76 1.26 -2.80
N HIS A 103 -3.77 0.40 -2.56
CA HIS A 103 -3.66 -1.05 -2.55
C HIS A 103 -4.72 -1.72 -3.46
N SER A 104 -4.38 -2.58 -4.41
CA SER A 104 -3.10 -2.76 -5.09
C SER A 104 -3.36 -2.69 -6.60
N PRO A 105 -2.54 -1.97 -7.37
CA PRO A 105 -2.74 -1.84 -8.81
C PRO A 105 -2.52 -3.09 -9.68
N VAL A 106 -1.35 -3.74 -9.71
CA VAL A 106 -1.12 -4.91 -10.60
C VAL A 106 -0.94 -6.17 -9.79
N SER A 107 -1.92 -7.07 -9.83
CA SER A 107 -1.98 -8.19 -8.90
C SER A 107 -2.95 -9.30 -9.34
N PRO A 108 -3.03 -10.42 -8.58
CA PRO A 108 -4.09 -11.43 -8.70
C PRO A 108 -5.51 -10.90 -8.47
N GLN A 109 -5.68 -9.70 -7.93
CA GLN A 109 -6.98 -9.03 -7.77
C GLN A 109 -7.43 -8.28 -9.04
N ALA A 110 -6.85 -8.63 -10.19
CA ALA A 110 -7.22 -8.16 -11.51
C ALA A 110 -8.70 -8.38 -11.84
N SER A 111 -9.23 -7.55 -12.74
CA SER A 111 -10.58 -7.68 -13.25
C SER A 111 -10.76 -9.02 -13.98
N LYS A 112 -11.92 -9.67 -13.82
CA LYS A 112 -12.19 -10.98 -14.44
C LYS A 112 -11.96 -10.99 -15.97
N TRP A 113 -12.24 -9.88 -16.66
CA TRP A 113 -12.03 -9.76 -18.10
C TRP A 113 -10.54 -9.77 -18.51
N ALA A 114 -9.64 -9.37 -17.61
CA ALA A 114 -8.19 -9.47 -17.82
C ALA A 114 -7.68 -10.89 -17.56
N LYS A 115 -8.44 -11.70 -16.82
CA LYS A 115 -8.13 -13.10 -16.50
C LYS A 115 -8.59 -14.10 -17.56
N ALA A 116 -9.44 -13.67 -18.49
CA ALA A 116 -10.03 -14.57 -19.49
C ALA A 116 -8.94 -15.35 -20.25
N ASP A 117 -9.17 -16.67 -20.42
CA ASP A 117 -8.13 -17.58 -20.91
C ASP A 117 -7.64 -17.23 -22.32
N ASN A 118 -8.52 -16.67 -23.14
CA ASN A 118 -8.24 -16.22 -24.50
C ASN A 118 -7.37 -14.96 -24.60
N ARG A 119 -7.01 -14.33 -23.48
CA ARG A 119 -6.17 -13.12 -23.48
C ARG A 119 -4.75 -13.44 -23.96
N THR A 120 -4.33 -12.69 -24.97
CA THR A 120 -2.96 -12.72 -25.49
C THR A 120 -2.01 -11.86 -24.65
N ALA A 121 -0.71 -12.13 -24.75
CA ALA A 121 0.34 -11.32 -24.14
C ALA A 121 0.28 -9.84 -24.56
N GLU A 122 -0.03 -9.58 -25.84
CA GLU A 122 -0.13 -8.22 -26.38
C GLU A 122 -1.33 -7.46 -25.80
N GLU A 123 -2.50 -8.10 -25.72
CA GLU A 123 -3.68 -7.49 -25.10
C GLU A 123 -3.42 -7.19 -23.62
N LEU A 124 -2.86 -8.14 -22.87
CA LEU A 124 -2.52 -7.94 -21.46
C LEU A 124 -1.53 -6.80 -21.27
N THR A 125 -0.55 -6.68 -22.17
CA THR A 125 0.40 -5.56 -22.17
C THR A 125 -0.32 -4.22 -22.32
N LYS A 126 -1.17 -4.08 -23.35
CA LYS A 126 -1.95 -2.84 -23.57
C LYS A 126 -2.84 -2.51 -22.38
N ASN A 127 -3.51 -3.52 -21.81
CA ASN A 127 -4.43 -3.35 -20.69
C ASN A 127 -3.70 -2.91 -19.41
N MET A 128 -2.59 -3.57 -19.08
CA MET A 128 -1.78 -3.25 -17.92
C MET A 128 -1.15 -1.86 -18.04
N GLU A 129 -0.60 -1.52 -19.22
CA GLU A 129 -0.01 -0.21 -19.46
C GLU A 129 -1.05 0.92 -19.37
N ALA A 130 -2.23 0.75 -19.96
CA ALA A 130 -3.33 1.72 -19.85
C ALA A 130 -3.77 1.92 -18.39
N TYR A 131 -3.91 0.81 -17.65
CA TYR A 131 -4.23 0.82 -16.23
C TYR A 131 -3.18 1.56 -15.40
N MET A 132 -1.92 1.17 -15.52
CA MET A 132 -0.81 1.77 -14.77
C MET A 132 -0.62 3.24 -15.12
N LEU A 133 -0.75 3.63 -16.39
CA LEU A 133 -0.65 5.03 -16.81
C LEU A 133 -1.76 5.89 -16.19
N ALA A 134 -3.00 5.40 -16.21
CA ALA A 134 -4.16 6.12 -15.70
C ALA A 134 -4.04 6.37 -14.19
N ILE A 135 -3.76 5.32 -13.41
CA ILE A 135 -3.65 5.45 -11.95
C ILE A 135 -2.41 6.23 -11.54
N SER A 136 -1.27 6.06 -12.24
CA SER A 136 -0.02 6.74 -11.86
C SER A 136 -0.20 8.24 -12.00
N LYS A 137 -0.70 8.70 -13.16
CA LYS A 137 -0.97 10.13 -13.38
C LYS A 137 -2.01 10.69 -12.42
N ARG A 138 -3.10 9.95 -12.22
CA ARG A 138 -4.22 10.40 -11.37
C ARG A 138 -3.80 10.52 -9.90
N PHE A 139 -3.13 9.52 -9.36
CA PHE A 139 -2.78 9.52 -7.94
C PHE A 139 -1.58 10.43 -7.65
N ASN A 140 -0.67 10.63 -8.60
CA ASN A 140 0.53 11.46 -8.41
C ASN A 140 0.27 12.91 -8.02
N VAL A 141 -0.90 13.45 -8.36
CA VAL A 141 -1.28 14.83 -8.04
C VAL A 141 -1.94 14.97 -6.66
N GLU A 142 -2.36 13.85 -6.06
CA GLU A 142 -3.05 13.84 -4.77
C GLU A 142 -2.07 13.87 -3.60
N LYS A 143 -2.08 14.95 -2.83
CA LYS A 143 -1.11 15.16 -1.75
C LYS A 143 -1.23 14.13 -0.61
N CYS A 144 -2.43 13.61 -0.38
CA CYS A 144 -2.70 12.62 0.66
C CYS A 144 -2.12 11.24 0.30
N ILE A 145 -1.93 10.93 -0.98
CA ILE A 145 -1.39 9.64 -1.42
C ILE A 145 0.12 9.66 -1.29
N LYS A 146 0.65 8.77 -0.44
CA LYS A 146 2.09 8.65 -0.19
C LYS A 146 2.69 7.35 -0.70
N TYR A 147 1.90 6.28 -0.73
CA TYR A 147 2.36 4.96 -1.13
C TYR A 147 1.44 4.35 -2.19
N MET A 148 2.02 3.57 -3.10
CA MET A 148 1.26 2.76 -4.05
C MET A 148 1.91 1.38 -4.17
N ASP A 149 1.10 0.33 -4.01
CA ASP A 149 1.51 -1.07 -4.16
C ASP A 149 1.64 -1.44 -5.64
N VAL A 150 2.71 -0.99 -6.32
CA VAL A 150 2.86 -1.13 -7.78
C VAL A 150 2.56 -2.55 -8.27
N VAL A 151 3.07 -3.55 -7.55
CA VAL A 151 2.72 -4.95 -7.73
C VAL A 151 2.36 -5.60 -6.40
N ASN A 152 1.49 -6.61 -6.45
CA ASN A 152 1.12 -7.41 -5.29
C ASN A 152 1.06 -8.90 -5.62
N GLU A 153 1.53 -9.75 -4.70
CA GLU A 153 1.43 -11.22 -4.76
C GLU A 153 1.97 -11.82 -6.05
N THR A 154 3.28 -11.69 -6.24
CA THR A 154 3.95 -12.00 -7.50
C THR A 154 4.71 -13.33 -7.47
N ILE A 155 5.09 -13.80 -6.29
CA ILE A 155 5.96 -14.96 -6.07
C ILE A 155 5.29 -15.93 -5.09
N LEU A 156 5.43 -17.23 -5.33
CA LEU A 156 4.97 -18.33 -4.48
C LEU A 156 6.02 -18.69 -3.42
N ALA A 157 5.62 -19.38 -2.36
CA ALA A 157 6.50 -19.71 -1.22
C ALA A 157 7.76 -20.52 -1.62
N ASN A 158 7.71 -21.24 -2.74
CA ASN A 158 8.83 -22.01 -3.29
C ASN A 158 9.77 -21.18 -4.20
N GLY A 159 9.50 -19.89 -4.40
CA GLY A 159 10.29 -18.99 -5.26
C GLY A 159 9.79 -18.89 -6.71
N ASP A 160 8.80 -19.68 -7.11
CA ASP A 160 8.24 -19.61 -8.46
C ASP A 160 7.40 -18.33 -8.65
N TRP A 161 7.38 -17.81 -9.86
CA TRP A 161 6.48 -16.72 -10.23
C TRP A 161 5.03 -17.18 -10.15
N PHE A 162 4.19 -16.42 -9.44
CA PHE A 162 2.77 -16.70 -9.38
C PHE A 162 2.12 -16.33 -10.72
N GLY A 163 1.56 -17.35 -11.38
CA GLY A 163 1.09 -17.26 -12.75
C GLY A 163 -0.40 -17.52 -12.92
N PRO A 164 -0.83 -17.64 -14.19
CA PRO A 164 -2.22 -17.85 -14.53
C PRO A 164 -2.70 -19.27 -14.19
N LYS A 165 -4.01 -19.43 -14.06
CA LYS A 165 -4.71 -20.71 -13.96
C LYS A 165 -5.93 -20.69 -14.87
N GLU A 166 -6.42 -21.86 -15.23
CA GLU A 166 -7.62 -21.98 -16.07
C GLU A 166 -8.86 -21.36 -15.38
N GLY A 167 -9.59 -20.56 -16.15
CA GLY A 167 -10.77 -19.85 -15.71
C GLY A 167 -10.47 -18.59 -14.88
N VAL A 168 -11.54 -17.87 -14.52
CA VAL A 168 -11.44 -16.52 -13.92
C VAL A 168 -11.76 -16.48 -12.42
N ASP A 169 -12.16 -17.62 -11.85
CA ASP A 169 -12.63 -17.71 -10.46
C ASP A 169 -11.55 -18.19 -9.47
N GLN A 170 -10.45 -18.72 -9.98
CA GLN A 170 -9.31 -19.13 -9.15
C GLN A 170 -8.49 -17.92 -8.70
N TRP A 171 -7.77 -18.09 -7.58
CA TRP A 171 -6.68 -17.18 -7.25
C TRP A 171 -5.52 -17.45 -8.21
N GLU A 172 -5.31 -16.52 -9.13
CA GLU A 172 -4.34 -16.60 -10.24
C GLU A 172 -3.89 -15.21 -10.68
N ASN A 173 -2.75 -15.16 -11.36
CA ASN A 173 -2.12 -13.93 -11.81
C ASN A 173 -1.98 -13.93 -13.36
N PRO A 174 -2.87 -13.25 -14.09
CA PRO A 174 -2.88 -13.32 -15.55
C PRO A 174 -1.68 -12.62 -16.18
N TRP A 175 -1.09 -11.64 -15.48
CA TRP A 175 -0.06 -10.76 -16.02
C TRP A 175 1.23 -11.50 -16.38
N LEU A 176 1.48 -12.67 -15.78
CA LEU A 176 2.64 -13.50 -16.14
C LEU A 176 2.58 -14.00 -17.59
N LYS A 177 1.37 -14.10 -18.20
CA LYS A 177 1.22 -14.42 -19.64
C LYS A 177 1.89 -13.40 -20.56
N MET A 178 2.22 -12.20 -20.06
CA MET A 178 2.99 -11.21 -20.83
C MET A 178 4.41 -11.71 -21.16
N GLY A 179 4.93 -12.70 -20.41
CA GLY A 179 6.26 -13.26 -20.60
C GLY A 179 7.33 -12.61 -19.71
N PHE A 180 8.57 -12.94 -20.02
CA PHE A 180 9.76 -12.57 -19.26
C PHE A 180 10.71 -11.78 -20.13
N ASP A 181 11.57 -10.98 -19.52
CA ASP A 181 12.73 -10.45 -20.21
C ASP A 181 13.86 -11.50 -20.33
N GLU A 182 14.97 -11.11 -20.95
CA GLU A 182 16.14 -11.96 -21.17
C GLU A 182 16.80 -12.48 -19.89
N ASN A 183 16.55 -11.85 -18.73
CA ASN A 183 17.09 -12.25 -17.43
C ASN A 183 16.08 -13.03 -16.58
N GLY A 184 14.93 -13.41 -17.16
CA GLY A 184 13.91 -14.23 -16.50
C GLY A 184 13.01 -13.46 -15.53
N TYR A 185 12.91 -12.14 -15.65
CA TYR A 185 12.01 -11.32 -14.82
C TYR A 185 10.70 -11.01 -15.56
N PRO A 186 9.52 -11.10 -14.91
CA PRO A 186 8.24 -10.86 -15.55
C PRO A 186 8.11 -9.45 -16.13
N LEU A 187 7.73 -9.37 -17.41
CA LEU A 187 7.59 -8.10 -18.12
C LEU A 187 6.55 -7.17 -17.47
N TYR A 188 5.51 -7.73 -16.85
CA TYR A 188 4.49 -6.92 -16.18
C TYR A 188 5.05 -6.18 -14.95
N ILE A 189 5.95 -6.80 -14.18
CA ILE A 189 6.57 -6.17 -13.01
C ILE A 189 7.47 -5.03 -13.48
N LEU A 190 8.34 -5.31 -14.47
CA LEU A 190 9.24 -4.32 -15.05
C LEU A 190 8.49 -3.11 -15.60
N LYS A 191 7.46 -3.34 -16.43
CA LYS A 191 6.68 -2.27 -17.04
C LYS A 191 5.86 -1.48 -16.02
N ALA A 192 5.28 -2.14 -15.00
CA ALA A 192 4.54 -1.45 -13.95
C ALA A 192 5.43 -0.47 -13.18
N PHE A 193 6.62 -0.91 -12.75
CA PHE A 193 7.58 -0.03 -12.07
C PHE A 193 8.18 1.02 -12.99
N ALA A 194 8.42 0.74 -14.27
CA ALA A 194 8.86 1.73 -15.24
C ALA A 194 7.84 2.88 -15.41
N LEU A 195 6.57 2.53 -15.57
CA LEU A 195 5.48 3.51 -15.70
C LEU A 195 5.27 4.30 -14.41
N ALA A 196 5.25 3.62 -13.26
CA ALA A 196 5.09 4.28 -11.97
C ALA A 196 6.28 5.20 -11.65
N THR A 197 7.51 4.79 -11.99
CA THR A 197 8.71 5.65 -11.86
C THR A 197 8.55 6.94 -12.66
N ARG A 198 8.05 6.85 -13.89
CA ARG A 198 7.93 7.99 -14.79
C ARG A 198 6.74 8.91 -14.45
N TYR A 199 5.60 8.33 -14.08
CA TYR A 199 4.33 9.06 -13.99
C TYR A 199 3.80 9.23 -12.56
N ALA A 200 4.40 8.58 -11.57
CA ALA A 200 4.10 8.77 -10.16
C ALA A 200 5.30 9.21 -9.31
N PRO A 201 6.11 10.21 -9.74
CA PRO A 201 7.31 10.64 -9.02
C PRO A 201 7.06 11.11 -7.58
N ASN A 202 5.85 11.60 -7.26
CA ASN A 202 5.50 12.11 -5.94
C ASN A 202 5.01 11.02 -4.96
N ILE A 203 4.92 9.77 -5.40
CA ILE A 203 4.45 8.63 -4.61
C ILE A 203 5.61 7.65 -4.42
N LYS A 204 5.72 7.07 -3.22
CA LYS A 204 6.63 5.96 -2.93
C LYS A 204 6.08 4.65 -3.50
N LEU A 205 6.91 3.95 -4.27
CA LEU A 205 6.55 2.75 -5.01
C LEU A 205 6.87 1.49 -4.20
N VAL A 206 5.84 0.73 -3.84
CA VAL A 206 5.97 -0.42 -2.93
C VAL A 206 5.76 -1.73 -3.67
N TYR A 207 6.62 -2.71 -3.37
CA TYR A 207 6.45 -4.11 -3.78
C TYR A 207 5.76 -4.87 -2.63
N ASN A 208 4.47 -5.16 -2.76
CA ASN A 208 3.70 -5.83 -1.69
C ASN A 208 3.63 -7.34 -1.90
N GLN A 209 3.76 -8.13 -0.84
CA GLN A 209 3.79 -9.58 -0.96
C GLN A 209 3.03 -10.27 0.18
N ASN A 210 2.17 -11.21 -0.21
CA ASN A 210 1.54 -12.16 0.70
C ASN A 210 2.50 -13.33 0.92
N ALA A 211 3.07 -13.44 2.12
CA ALA A 211 4.03 -14.48 2.46
C ALA A 211 4.07 -14.71 3.98
N GLY A 212 4.70 -15.81 4.40
CA GLY A 212 5.30 -15.91 5.72
C GLY A 212 6.68 -15.23 5.72
N MET A 213 7.65 -15.84 6.39
CA MET A 213 9.07 -15.42 6.39
C MET A 213 9.96 -16.51 5.77
N GLU A 214 9.52 -17.08 4.65
CA GLU A 214 10.28 -18.07 3.89
C GLU A 214 11.44 -17.41 3.14
N ASP A 215 12.66 -17.90 3.35
CA ASP A 215 13.87 -17.27 2.80
C ASP A 215 13.86 -17.28 1.27
N THR A 216 13.47 -18.40 0.65
CA THR A 216 13.42 -18.55 -0.81
C THR A 216 12.56 -17.50 -1.50
N LEU A 217 11.36 -17.21 -0.97
CA LEU A 217 10.48 -16.20 -1.55
C LEU A 217 11.04 -14.80 -1.34
N TRP A 218 11.50 -14.48 -0.11
CA TRP A 218 12.01 -13.13 0.17
C TRP A 218 13.31 -12.85 -0.56
N ASP A 219 14.20 -13.83 -0.74
CA ASP A 219 15.40 -13.67 -1.54
C ASP A 219 15.05 -13.39 -3.01
N LYS A 220 14.03 -14.06 -3.55
CA LYS A 220 13.52 -13.75 -4.90
C LYS A 220 12.95 -12.34 -5.01
N VAL A 221 12.24 -11.85 -3.98
CA VAL A 221 11.78 -10.46 -3.92
C VAL A 221 12.96 -9.49 -3.89
N LYS A 222 13.97 -9.73 -3.05
CA LYS A 222 15.19 -8.90 -2.94
C LYS A 222 15.93 -8.81 -4.28
N GLU A 223 16.17 -9.95 -4.93
CA GLU A 223 16.78 -10.03 -6.26
C GLU A 223 15.99 -9.20 -7.29
N THR A 224 14.66 -9.34 -7.28
CA THR A 224 13.77 -8.61 -8.18
C THR A 224 13.85 -7.10 -7.95
N ILE A 225 13.89 -6.65 -6.70
CA ILE A 225 14.04 -5.23 -6.34
C ILE A 225 15.39 -4.69 -6.83
N PHE A 226 16.49 -5.41 -6.63
CA PHE A 226 17.79 -5.01 -7.15
C PHE A 226 17.81 -4.96 -8.68
N TYR A 227 17.17 -5.91 -9.35
CA TYR A 227 17.07 -5.90 -10.80
C TYR A 227 16.23 -4.73 -11.33
N LEU A 228 15.10 -4.41 -10.69
CA LEU A 228 14.31 -3.22 -11.03
C LEU A 228 15.13 -1.93 -10.90
N ARG A 229 15.87 -1.79 -9.80
CA ARG A 229 16.72 -0.61 -9.53
C ARG A 229 17.90 -0.52 -10.49
N SER A 230 18.50 -1.64 -10.89
CA SER A 230 19.60 -1.63 -11.88
C SER A 230 19.14 -1.15 -13.27
N LYS A 231 17.84 -1.29 -13.59
CA LYS A 231 17.20 -0.72 -14.80
C LYS A 231 16.80 0.75 -14.63
N GLY A 232 17.07 1.37 -13.47
CA GLY A 232 16.71 2.75 -13.16
C GLY A 232 15.26 2.95 -12.70
N TYR A 233 14.53 1.88 -12.37
CA TYR A 233 13.17 1.98 -11.83
C TYR A 233 13.20 2.12 -10.31
N ARG A 234 12.36 3.00 -9.76
CA ARG A 234 12.26 3.19 -8.32
C ARG A 234 11.50 2.04 -7.68
N VAL A 235 12.06 1.54 -6.59
CA VAL A 235 11.34 0.80 -5.56
C VAL A 235 11.72 1.49 -4.27
N ASP A 236 10.72 2.01 -3.55
CA ASP A 236 10.93 2.84 -2.37
C ASP A 236 10.55 2.09 -1.08
N GLY A 237 9.91 0.93 -1.21
CA GLY A 237 9.57 0.09 -0.06
C GLY A 237 9.15 -1.33 -0.40
N ILE A 238 9.16 -2.17 0.63
CA ILE A 238 8.71 -3.56 0.61
C ILE A 238 7.53 -3.73 1.57
N GLY A 239 6.51 -4.45 1.13
CA GLY A 239 5.29 -4.72 1.90
C GLY A 239 5.15 -6.19 2.25
N TRP A 240 4.91 -6.48 3.53
CA TRP A 240 4.47 -7.78 4.01
C TRP A 240 3.02 -7.68 4.49
N GLN A 241 2.13 -8.47 3.89
CA GLN A 241 0.70 -8.43 4.22
C GLN A 241 0.44 -8.76 5.69
N GLY A 242 0.98 -9.85 6.22
CA GLY A 242 0.78 -10.19 7.63
C GLY A 242 -0.59 -10.80 7.96
N HIS A 243 -1.19 -11.54 7.02
CA HIS A 243 -2.40 -12.33 7.31
C HIS A 243 -2.10 -13.56 8.19
N ILE A 244 -2.10 -13.40 9.51
CA ILE A 244 -1.66 -14.44 10.45
C ILE A 244 -2.61 -15.64 10.45
N GLN A 245 -2.03 -16.85 10.53
CA GLN A 245 -2.72 -18.15 10.41
C GLN A 245 -3.42 -18.45 9.07
N LEU A 246 -3.36 -17.55 8.08
CA LEU A 246 -3.90 -17.78 6.74
C LEU A 246 -2.89 -18.53 5.85
N GLY A 247 -2.76 -19.84 6.08
CA GLY A 247 -1.82 -20.73 5.39
C GLY A 247 -0.82 -21.37 6.36
N ALA A 248 -0.09 -22.41 5.93
CA ALA A 248 0.84 -23.16 6.79
C ALA A 248 1.99 -22.29 7.30
N LYS A 249 2.72 -21.63 6.41
CA LYS A 249 3.91 -20.82 6.73
C LYS A 249 3.65 -19.57 7.57
N LYS A 250 2.38 -19.15 7.67
CA LYS A 250 1.96 -18.04 8.53
C LYS A 250 1.57 -18.49 9.93
N GLN A 251 1.42 -19.80 10.15
CA GLN A 251 1.31 -20.36 11.50
C GLN A 251 2.65 -20.33 12.23
N ASP A 252 3.77 -20.19 11.52
CA ASP A 252 5.11 -20.03 12.13
C ASP A 252 5.22 -18.79 13.03
N PHE A 253 4.40 -17.75 12.82
CA PHE A 253 4.29 -16.62 13.74
C PHE A 253 3.66 -16.98 15.10
N ILE A 254 3.02 -18.14 15.20
CA ILE A 254 2.44 -18.68 16.42
C ILE A 254 3.29 -19.83 16.95
N ASP A 255 3.61 -20.78 16.09
CA ASP A 255 4.31 -22.02 16.46
C ASP A 255 5.82 -21.77 16.72
N ASN A 256 6.41 -20.82 16.00
CA ASN A 256 7.85 -20.49 16.02
C ASN A 256 8.08 -18.98 16.16
N MET A 257 7.28 -18.33 17.01
CA MET A 257 7.14 -16.87 17.07
C MET A 257 8.46 -16.10 17.12
N ASP A 258 9.38 -16.45 18.03
CA ASP A 258 10.64 -15.70 18.20
C ASP A 258 11.56 -15.81 16.97
N ILE A 259 11.67 -17.01 16.39
CA ILE A 259 12.46 -17.24 15.17
C ILE A 259 11.86 -16.43 14.01
N THR A 260 10.53 -16.46 13.86
CA THR A 260 9.84 -15.77 12.78
C THR A 260 9.92 -14.24 12.93
N ILE A 261 9.83 -13.72 14.16
CA ILE A 261 10.07 -12.30 14.46
C ILE A 261 11.52 -11.89 14.15
N GLN A 262 12.50 -12.75 14.46
CA GLN A 262 13.90 -12.47 14.10
C GLN A 262 14.10 -12.43 12.57
N LYS A 263 13.47 -13.33 11.82
CA LYS A 263 13.50 -13.29 10.34
C LYS A 263 12.89 -12.00 9.79
N MET A 264 11.76 -11.57 10.36
CA MET A 264 11.15 -10.28 10.03
C MET A 264 12.10 -9.11 10.35
N ALA A 265 12.77 -9.14 11.51
CA ALA A 265 13.76 -8.13 11.88
C ALA A 265 14.90 -8.03 10.85
N ASN A 266 15.44 -9.18 10.42
CA ASN A 266 16.50 -9.24 9.41
C ASN A 266 16.03 -8.70 8.04
N LEU A 267 14.76 -8.94 7.68
CA LEU A 267 14.18 -8.39 6.45
C LEU A 267 14.02 -6.86 6.52
N ILE A 268 13.63 -6.32 7.69
CA ILE A 268 13.57 -4.87 7.91
C ILE A 268 14.97 -4.26 7.83
N ASP A 269 15.96 -4.89 8.47
CA ASP A 269 17.36 -4.43 8.43
C ASP A 269 17.90 -4.41 7.00
N TRP A 270 17.61 -5.46 6.22
CA TRP A 270 17.94 -5.49 4.80
C TRP A 270 17.24 -4.37 4.03
N ALA A 271 15.96 -4.10 4.29
CA ALA A 271 15.22 -3.03 3.62
C ALA A 271 15.86 -1.67 3.92
N HIS A 272 16.10 -1.34 5.20
CA HIS A 272 16.70 -0.08 5.62
C HIS A 272 18.13 0.09 5.09
N ALA A 273 18.95 -0.96 5.11
CA ALA A 273 20.31 -0.94 4.55
C ALA A 273 20.33 -0.68 3.03
N ASN A 274 19.20 -0.84 2.35
CA ASN A 274 19.05 -0.60 0.92
C ASN A 274 18.14 0.62 0.62
N ASP A 275 17.94 1.54 1.57
CA ASP A 275 17.10 2.73 1.41
C ASP A 275 15.63 2.44 1.07
N LEU A 276 15.10 1.32 1.56
CA LEU A 276 13.70 0.91 1.37
C LEU A 276 12.94 1.07 2.69
N ALA A 277 11.72 1.60 2.63
CA ALA A 277 10.77 1.51 3.73
C ALA A 277 10.26 0.06 3.88
N PHE A 278 9.96 -0.36 5.11
CA PHE A 278 9.31 -1.64 5.37
C PHE A 278 7.88 -1.46 5.86
N HIS A 279 6.92 -2.16 5.26
CA HIS A 279 5.52 -2.02 5.62
C HIS A 279 4.95 -3.36 6.07
N VAL A 280 4.33 -3.41 7.25
CA VAL A 280 3.27 -4.37 7.58
C VAL A 280 1.97 -3.79 7.06
N THR A 281 1.34 -4.46 6.09
CA THR A 281 0.37 -3.81 5.19
C THR A 281 -1.08 -4.23 5.42
N GLU A 282 -1.30 -5.45 5.90
CA GLU A 282 -2.63 -6.07 5.99
C GLU A 282 -2.75 -6.96 7.24
N LEU A 283 -2.23 -6.49 8.38
CA LEU A 283 -2.16 -7.30 9.58
C LEU A 283 -3.58 -7.66 10.07
N ASP A 284 -3.87 -8.95 10.08
CA ASP A 284 -5.05 -9.54 10.70
C ASP A 284 -4.70 -10.91 11.29
N TYR A 285 -5.60 -11.48 12.11
CA TYR A 285 -5.37 -12.75 12.77
C TYR A 285 -6.56 -13.69 12.55
N LEU A 286 -6.38 -14.74 11.76
CA LEU A 286 -7.45 -15.70 11.50
C LEU A 286 -7.63 -16.67 12.68
N VAL A 287 -8.81 -16.68 13.29
CA VAL A 287 -9.27 -17.79 14.15
C VAL A 287 -10.08 -18.75 13.29
N LYS A 288 -9.50 -19.91 12.97
CA LYS A 288 -10.14 -20.93 12.14
C LYS A 288 -11.41 -21.48 12.82
N ASP A 289 -12.39 -21.91 12.02
CA ASP A 289 -13.68 -22.40 12.54
C ASP A 289 -13.53 -23.48 13.63
N LYS A 290 -12.57 -24.41 13.46
CA LYS A 290 -12.28 -25.46 14.44
C LYS A 290 -11.77 -24.97 15.80
N PHE A 291 -11.21 -23.76 15.86
CA PHE A 291 -10.65 -23.15 17.08
C PHE A 291 -11.59 -22.10 17.69
N LYS A 292 -12.84 -22.00 17.24
CA LYS A 292 -13.81 -21.02 17.79
C LYS A 292 -14.06 -21.19 19.29
N LYS A 293 -13.97 -22.41 19.82
CA LYS A 293 -14.11 -22.70 21.25
C LYS A 293 -12.92 -22.21 22.08
N GLU A 294 -11.78 -21.95 21.44
CA GLU A 294 -10.52 -21.51 22.05
C GLU A 294 -10.27 -20.00 21.84
N LEU A 295 -11.31 -19.23 21.50
CA LEU A 295 -11.19 -17.81 21.14
C LEU A 295 -10.44 -16.96 22.18
N LYS A 296 -10.54 -17.30 23.47
CA LYS A 296 -9.79 -16.59 24.52
C LYS A 296 -8.28 -16.81 24.35
N THR A 297 -7.84 -18.05 24.24
CA THR A 297 -6.45 -18.43 23.99
C THR A 297 -5.92 -17.81 22.69
N GLU A 298 -6.72 -17.86 21.63
CA GLU A 298 -6.34 -17.27 20.35
C GLU A 298 -6.16 -15.75 20.42
N ARG A 299 -6.96 -15.05 21.22
CA ARG A 299 -6.78 -13.60 21.47
C ARG A 299 -5.55 -13.30 22.32
N GLU A 300 -5.19 -14.18 23.25
CA GLU A 300 -3.94 -14.06 24.01
C GLU A 300 -2.73 -14.25 23.09
N ASN A 301 -2.78 -15.22 22.17
CA ASN A 301 -1.76 -15.43 21.15
C ASN A 301 -1.65 -14.25 20.18
N GLN A 302 -2.79 -13.75 19.69
CA GLN A 302 -2.84 -12.54 18.86
C GLN A 302 -2.16 -11.36 19.57
N LYS A 303 -2.49 -11.12 20.85
CA LYS A 303 -1.89 -10.03 21.62
C LYS A 303 -0.37 -10.20 21.74
N LYS A 304 0.11 -11.39 22.13
CA LYS A 304 1.55 -11.67 22.29
C LYS A 304 2.30 -11.39 21.00
N LEU A 305 1.76 -11.82 19.86
CA LEU A 305 2.35 -11.56 18.55
C LEU A 305 2.34 -10.07 18.21
N TYR A 306 1.21 -9.38 18.42
CA TYR A 306 1.10 -7.95 18.13
C TYR A 306 2.04 -7.13 19.01
N ASP A 307 2.25 -7.52 20.27
CA ASP A 307 3.25 -6.89 21.13
C ASP A 307 4.64 -7.00 20.52
N LYS A 308 5.08 -8.19 20.08
CA LYS A 308 6.40 -8.38 19.46
C LYS A 308 6.57 -7.62 18.14
N ILE A 309 5.54 -7.62 17.28
CA ILE A 309 5.57 -6.86 16.02
C ILE A 309 5.68 -5.37 16.33
N VAL A 310 4.87 -4.84 17.25
CA VAL A 310 4.89 -3.42 17.62
C VAL A 310 6.24 -3.03 18.21
N ASP A 311 6.77 -3.82 19.14
CA ASP A 311 8.05 -3.51 19.79
C ASP A 311 9.19 -3.51 18.76
N LEU A 312 9.19 -4.47 17.83
CA LEU A 312 10.13 -4.52 16.71
C LEU A 312 10.02 -3.29 15.80
N LEU A 313 8.80 -2.92 15.39
CA LEU A 313 8.62 -1.75 14.51
C LEU A 313 9.01 -0.44 15.20
N ILE A 314 8.71 -0.28 16.49
CA ILE A 314 9.17 0.88 17.27
C ILE A 314 10.70 0.93 17.28
N GLU A 315 11.36 -0.20 17.52
CA GLU A 315 12.82 -0.27 17.48
C GLU A 315 13.38 0.11 16.10
N LYS A 316 12.89 -0.54 15.04
CA LYS A 316 13.39 -0.34 13.67
C LYS A 316 13.06 1.04 13.11
N SER A 317 12.00 1.69 13.60
CA SER A 317 11.68 3.09 13.23
C SER A 317 12.82 4.07 13.56
N LYS A 318 13.72 3.73 14.50
CA LYS A 318 14.88 4.58 14.81
C LYS A 318 15.90 4.65 13.65
N GLN A 319 15.89 3.68 12.73
CA GLN A 319 16.88 3.54 11.66
C GLN A 319 16.29 3.87 10.28
N GLY A 320 15.02 3.54 10.06
CA GLY A 320 14.38 3.79 8.78
C GLY A 320 12.86 3.76 8.87
N GLU A 321 12.21 4.10 7.77
CA GLU A 321 10.76 4.16 7.73
C GLU A 321 10.14 2.76 7.84
N VAL A 322 9.15 2.65 8.72
CA VAL A 322 8.33 1.48 8.90
C VAL A 322 6.85 1.86 9.00
N SER A 323 5.95 0.95 8.61
CA SER A 323 4.52 1.14 8.88
C SER A 323 3.85 -0.12 9.40
N LEU A 324 2.79 0.07 10.17
CA LEU A 324 1.83 -0.95 10.57
C LEU A 324 0.44 -0.57 10.08
N ASN A 325 -0.19 -1.40 9.26
CA ASN A 325 -1.58 -1.23 8.84
C ASN A 325 -2.39 -2.49 9.17
N LEU A 326 -3.50 -2.30 9.88
CA LEU A 326 -4.47 -3.36 10.18
C LEU A 326 -5.43 -3.55 9.00
N TRP A 327 -5.69 -4.79 8.59
CA TRP A 327 -6.57 -5.04 7.44
C TRP A 327 -8.07 -4.84 7.71
N ASP A 328 -8.44 -4.87 8.98
CA ASP A 328 -9.78 -4.59 9.47
C ASP A 328 -9.68 -3.91 10.83
N LEU A 329 -10.72 -3.20 11.26
CA LEU A 329 -10.83 -2.71 12.64
C LEU A 329 -11.57 -3.71 13.55
N GLY A 330 -12.58 -4.38 13.01
CA GLY A 330 -13.43 -5.32 13.72
C GLY A 330 -13.28 -6.75 13.22
N VAL A 331 -14.12 -7.65 13.74
CA VAL A 331 -14.13 -9.05 13.30
C VAL A 331 -14.74 -9.17 11.91
N ARG A 332 -14.03 -9.82 10.98
CA ARG A 332 -14.52 -10.16 9.63
C ARG A 332 -14.69 -11.67 9.49
N HIS A 333 -15.92 -12.12 9.25
CA HIS A 333 -16.21 -13.53 9.02
C HIS A 333 -15.91 -13.94 7.58
N LYS A 334 -15.27 -15.09 7.38
CA LYS A 334 -15.12 -15.75 6.09
C LYS A 334 -15.69 -17.17 6.17
N LYS A 335 -16.79 -17.39 5.42
CA LYS A 335 -17.51 -18.67 5.40
C LYS A 335 -16.56 -19.83 5.05
N GLY A 336 -16.63 -20.89 5.84
CA GLY A 336 -15.81 -22.10 5.67
C GLY A 336 -14.33 -21.91 5.97
N THR A 337 -13.94 -20.78 6.56
CA THR A 337 -12.56 -20.49 6.96
C THR A 337 -12.49 -20.18 8.46
N GLY A 338 -13.23 -19.16 8.90
CA GLY A 338 -13.19 -18.69 10.28
C GLY A 338 -13.49 -17.20 10.42
N ASP A 339 -13.07 -16.64 11.54
CA ASP A 339 -13.24 -15.22 11.87
C ASP A 339 -11.86 -14.55 11.94
N PHE A 340 -11.59 -13.61 11.04
CA PHE A 340 -10.46 -12.71 11.16
C PHE A 340 -10.70 -11.76 12.34
N GLN A 341 -9.86 -11.85 13.36
CA GLN A 341 -9.87 -10.98 14.52
C GLN A 341 -9.02 -9.74 14.22
N SER A 342 -9.42 -8.63 14.83
CA SER A 342 -8.67 -7.38 14.87
C SER A 342 -8.73 -6.77 16.28
N ILE A 343 -8.46 -5.48 16.41
CA ILE A 343 -8.38 -4.73 17.67
C ILE A 343 -9.73 -4.43 18.31
N TYR A 344 -10.84 -4.56 17.57
CA TYR A 344 -12.19 -4.49 18.12
C TYR A 344 -12.94 -5.82 17.94
N ASN A 345 -13.74 -6.18 18.93
CA ASN A 345 -14.59 -7.37 18.88
C ASN A 345 -15.87 -7.13 18.03
N LYS A 346 -16.75 -8.15 17.92
CA LYS A 346 -18.02 -8.05 17.16
C LYS A 346 -18.98 -6.95 17.64
N LYS A 347 -18.81 -6.45 18.87
CA LYS A 347 -19.57 -5.34 19.47
C LYS A 347 -18.79 -4.03 19.45
N PHE A 348 -17.70 -3.95 18.68
CA PHE A 348 -16.82 -2.78 18.60
C PHE A 348 -16.18 -2.36 19.93
N GLN A 349 -16.06 -3.28 20.89
CA GLN A 349 -15.32 -3.03 22.13
C GLN A 349 -13.84 -3.40 21.93
N PRO A 350 -12.90 -2.63 22.49
CA PRO A 350 -11.47 -2.93 22.41
C PRO A 350 -11.13 -4.34 22.88
N THR A 351 -10.28 -5.05 22.12
CA THR A 351 -9.65 -6.29 22.54
C THR A 351 -8.32 -6.00 23.24
N ALA A 352 -7.66 -7.02 23.80
CA ALA A 352 -6.36 -6.85 24.42
C ALA A 352 -5.29 -6.35 23.43
N SER A 353 -5.42 -6.71 22.15
CA SER A 353 -4.54 -6.27 21.06
C SER A 353 -4.69 -4.78 20.72
N TYR A 354 -5.82 -4.15 21.07
CA TYR A 354 -5.99 -2.69 20.95
C TYR A 354 -4.87 -1.94 21.68
N PHE A 355 -4.55 -2.37 22.90
CA PHE A 355 -3.52 -1.72 23.72
C PHE A 355 -2.11 -1.88 23.15
N SER A 356 -1.84 -2.96 22.39
CA SER A 356 -0.59 -3.10 21.64
C SER A 356 -0.49 -2.02 20.56
N ILE A 357 -1.57 -1.79 19.81
CA ILE A 357 -1.60 -0.78 18.74
C ILE A 357 -1.54 0.65 19.29
N GLN A 358 -2.16 0.90 20.44
CA GLN A 358 -2.03 2.19 21.13
C GLN A 358 -0.58 2.52 21.52
N ARG A 359 0.27 1.51 21.84
CA ARG A 359 1.71 1.75 22.04
C ARG A 359 2.38 2.22 20.75
N ALA A 360 2.07 1.59 19.62
CA ALA A 360 2.59 1.99 18.32
C ALA A 360 2.16 3.41 17.95
N LEU A 361 0.89 3.76 18.16
CA LEU A 361 0.34 5.09 17.91
C LEU A 361 1.01 6.18 18.76
N LYS A 362 1.29 5.87 20.03
CA LYS A 362 2.04 6.77 20.91
C LYS A 362 3.48 6.96 20.42
N ALA A 363 4.12 5.92 19.90
CA ALA A 363 5.47 6.00 19.35
C ALA A 363 5.54 6.69 17.98
N SER A 364 4.47 6.63 17.16
CA SER A 364 4.42 7.30 15.85
C SER A 364 4.27 8.84 15.92
N ASN A 365 3.82 9.35 17.07
CA ASN A 365 3.64 10.79 17.34
C ASN A 365 4.64 11.26 18.42
N PRO A 366 5.94 11.36 18.09
CA PRO A 366 6.97 11.74 19.07
C PRO A 366 6.84 13.17 19.59
#